data_AF-A0A1V5F5V8-F1
#
_entry.id   AF-A0A1V5F5V8-F1
#
_cell.length_a   1.000
_cell.length_b   1.000
_cell.length_c   1.000
_cell.angle_alpha   90.00
_cell.angle_beta   90.00
_cell.angle_gamma   90.00
#
_symmetry.space_group_name_H-M   'P 1'
#
loop_
_entity.id
_entity.type
_entity.pdbx_description
1 polymer ?
#
loop_
_entity_poly.entity_id
_entity_poly.type
_entity_poly.pdbx_seq_one_letter_code
_entity_poly.pdbx_strand_id
1 'polypeptide(L)'
;MNFMDSADSYGSHPFLKRALEGVAREEYAVLTKIWPRKARWGQASGGAKAEVERFLGELGVEQLDVCLIHCCLNERWPDEYERIRDELSALKEKGTVRAAGVSCHDFGALKVAVEHPWVDVILARVNHTGAAMDAAPDEVVPVLKRARANGKTVIGMKVCGGGQLTDPDQIDASMKFSLSSGAVDGLTMGMLSPEQVDDSVARVEKALRELRA
;
A
#
# COMPACT_ATOMS: atom_id res chain seq x y z
N MET A 1 -3.83 -2.70 15.88
CA MET A 1 -3.43 -2.26 14.52
C MET A 1 -2.11 -1.52 14.65
N ASN A 2 -1.07 -1.90 13.89
CA ASN A 2 0.28 -1.33 14.01
C ASN A 2 0.92 -0.98 12.66
N PHE A 3 0.19 -1.05 11.55
CA PHE A 3 0.68 -0.72 10.22
C PHE A 3 -0.04 0.52 9.70
N MET A 4 0.71 1.58 9.41
CA MET A 4 0.17 2.89 9.05
C MET A 4 0.52 3.21 7.60
N ASP A 5 -0.51 3.26 6.75
CA ASP A 5 -0.38 3.54 5.33
C ASP A 5 -0.67 5.03 5.02
N SER A 6 0.33 5.76 4.53
CA SER A 6 0.25 7.16 4.15
C SER A 6 0.74 7.39 2.72
N ALA A 7 0.67 8.63 2.23
CA ALA A 7 1.35 9.02 0.99
C ALA A 7 1.60 10.52 0.98
N ASP A 8 2.63 10.92 0.23
CA ASP A 8 2.94 12.32 -0.03
C ASP A 8 1.74 13.09 -0.62
N SER A 9 1.14 12.52 -1.66
CA SER A 9 -0.01 13.11 -2.35
C SER A 9 -1.26 13.27 -1.48
N TYR A 10 -1.31 12.63 -0.31
CA TYR A 10 -2.43 12.78 0.63
C TYR A 10 -2.22 13.96 1.59
N GLY A 11 -0.99 14.46 1.72
CA GLY A 11 -0.63 15.45 2.74
C GLY A 11 -0.78 14.91 4.17
N SER A 12 -0.76 13.59 4.35
CA SER A 12 -1.17 12.95 5.61
C SER A 12 -0.04 12.83 6.65
N HIS A 13 1.23 13.07 6.29
CA HIS A 13 2.37 12.85 7.19
C HIS A 13 2.30 13.64 8.50
N PRO A 14 1.99 14.96 8.51
CA PRO A 14 1.94 15.71 9.77
C PRO A 14 0.83 15.22 10.71
N PHE A 15 -0.29 14.76 10.15
CA PHE A 15 -1.40 14.20 10.92
C PHE A 15 -1.04 12.85 11.51
N LEU A 16 -0.36 12.00 10.74
CA LEU A 16 0.12 10.71 11.22
C LEU A 16 1.16 10.87 12.34
N LYS A 17 2.12 11.80 12.17
CA LYS A 17 3.07 12.17 13.22
C LYS A 17 2.35 12.54 14.52
N ARG A 18 1.35 13.42 14.42
CA ARG A 18 0.57 13.87 15.58
C ARG A 18 -0.20 12.72 16.24
N ALA A 19 -0.80 11.82 15.45
CA ALA A 19 -1.57 10.69 15.96
C ALA A 19 -0.71 9.64 16.68
N LEU A 20 0.58 9.56 16.35
CA LEU A 20 1.53 8.60 16.93
C LEU A 20 2.41 9.22 18.02
N GLU A 21 2.15 10.46 18.45
CA GLU A 21 2.89 11.07 19.56
C GLU A 21 2.76 10.22 20.83
N GLY A 22 3.89 9.88 21.44
CA GLY A 22 3.96 9.06 22.65
C GLY A 22 3.88 7.54 22.41
N VAL A 23 3.64 7.09 21.18
CA VAL A 23 3.73 5.67 20.80
C VAL A 23 5.19 5.33 20.49
N ALA A 24 5.69 4.23 21.06
CA ALA A 24 7.07 3.79 20.83
C ALA A 24 7.28 3.40 19.35
N ARG A 25 8.42 3.79 18.77
CA ARG A 25 8.67 3.68 17.32
C ARG A 25 8.62 2.23 16.83
N GLU A 26 9.05 1.29 17.65
CA GLU A 26 9.06 -0.14 17.41
C GLU A 26 7.68 -0.81 17.43
N GLU A 27 6.66 -0.13 17.96
CA GLU A 27 5.29 -0.64 18.05
C GLU A 27 4.48 -0.43 16.77
N TYR A 28 5.00 0.33 15.80
CA TYR A 28 4.33 0.56 14.52
C TYR A 28 5.27 0.54 13.33
N ALA A 29 4.71 0.27 12.16
CA ALA A 29 5.38 0.37 10.87
C ALA A 29 4.71 1.45 10.02
N VAL A 30 5.52 2.23 9.29
CA VAL A 30 5.04 3.29 8.39
C VAL A 30 5.33 2.96 6.94
N LEU A 31 4.29 2.99 6.12
CA LEU A 31 4.39 3.00 4.67
C LEU A 31 4.07 4.39 4.15
N THR A 32 4.93 4.93 3.30
CA THR A 32 4.60 6.12 2.50
C THR A 32 4.94 5.92 1.03
N LYS A 33 4.59 6.90 0.18
CA LYS A 33 4.67 6.79 -1.27
C LYS A 33 5.12 8.12 -1.88
N ILE A 34 6.09 8.03 -2.79
CA ILE A 34 6.58 9.12 -3.62
C ILE A 34 5.63 9.32 -4.79
N TRP A 35 5.15 10.55 -5.02
CA TRP A 35 4.36 10.86 -6.21
C TRP A 35 5.28 11.19 -7.40
N PRO A 36 5.39 10.33 -8.43
CA PRO A 36 6.49 10.42 -9.41
C PRO A 36 6.15 11.29 -10.63
N ARG A 37 4.96 11.88 -10.70
CA ARG A 37 4.46 12.58 -11.89
C ARG A 37 3.86 13.94 -11.54
N LYS A 38 3.87 14.88 -12.49
CA LYS A 38 3.16 16.14 -12.33
C LYS A 38 1.66 15.87 -12.27
N ALA A 39 0.97 16.50 -11.33
CA ALA A 39 -0.48 16.49 -11.24
C ALA A 39 -1.02 17.91 -11.14
N ARG A 40 -2.33 18.10 -11.35
CA ARG A 40 -2.95 19.44 -11.19
C ARG A 40 -2.78 20.02 -9.78
N TRP A 41 -2.60 19.15 -8.78
CA TRP A 41 -2.52 19.48 -7.36
C TRP A 41 -1.08 19.50 -6.82
N GLY A 42 -0.06 19.23 -7.64
CA GLY A 42 1.31 19.15 -7.15
C GLY A 42 2.34 18.83 -8.22
N GLN A 43 3.61 19.09 -7.89
CA GLN A 43 4.72 18.73 -8.76
C GLN A 43 5.06 17.24 -8.65
N ALA A 44 5.74 16.72 -9.66
CA ALA A 44 6.39 15.42 -9.53
C ALA A 44 7.50 15.50 -8.48
N SER A 45 7.79 14.39 -7.84
CA SER A 45 9.01 14.25 -7.05
C SER A 45 10.26 14.55 -7.88
N GLY A 46 11.25 15.16 -7.23
CA GLY A 46 12.57 15.39 -7.81
C GLY A 46 13.51 14.19 -7.77
N GLY A 47 13.06 13.01 -7.31
CA GLY A 47 13.88 11.84 -6.96
C GLY A 47 13.68 11.42 -5.50
N ALA A 48 13.95 10.16 -5.16
CA ALA A 48 13.67 9.62 -3.83
C ALA A 48 14.49 10.22 -2.69
N LYS A 49 15.73 10.69 -2.93
CA LYS A 49 16.60 11.20 -1.85
C LYS A 49 15.97 12.38 -1.12
N ALA A 50 15.56 13.40 -1.87
CA ALA A 50 14.96 14.61 -1.31
C ALA A 50 13.58 14.33 -0.69
N GLU A 51 12.78 13.47 -1.32
CA GLU A 51 11.46 13.13 -0.76
C GLU A 51 11.58 12.34 0.54
N VAL A 52 12.44 11.34 0.60
CA VAL A 52 12.60 10.53 1.82
C VAL A 52 13.12 11.40 2.96
N GLU A 53 14.11 12.26 2.73
CA GLU A 53 14.58 13.22 3.74
C GLU A 53 13.43 14.10 4.28
N ARG A 54 12.60 14.63 3.37
CA ARG A 54 11.41 15.41 3.74
C ARG A 54 10.40 14.56 4.53
N PHE A 55 10.08 13.36 4.07
CA PHE A 55 9.11 12.46 4.72
C PHE A 55 9.53 12.10 6.14
N LEU A 56 10.82 11.83 6.37
CA LEU A 56 11.36 11.56 7.70
C LEU A 56 11.07 12.73 8.65
N GLY A 57 11.31 13.97 8.21
CA GLY A 57 11.01 15.18 9.00
C GLY A 57 9.51 15.38 9.25
N GLU A 58 8.69 15.21 8.22
CA GLU A 58 7.23 15.37 8.28
C GLU A 58 6.57 14.31 9.19
N LEU A 59 7.05 13.07 9.13
CA LEU A 59 6.58 11.96 9.96
C LEU A 59 7.23 11.96 11.36
N GLY A 60 8.36 12.63 11.54
CA GLY A 60 9.12 12.63 12.79
C GLY A 60 9.77 11.28 13.10
N VAL A 61 10.26 10.58 12.07
CA VAL A 61 10.92 9.27 12.19
C VAL A 61 12.31 9.31 11.56
N GLU A 62 13.21 8.42 11.97
CA GLU A 62 14.58 8.33 11.43
C GLU A 62 14.71 7.31 10.30
N GLN A 63 13.73 6.42 10.15
CA GLN A 63 13.69 5.35 9.16
C GLN A 63 12.25 5.13 8.70
N LEU A 64 12.07 4.91 7.39
CA LEU A 64 10.82 4.44 6.80
C LEU A 64 10.81 2.90 6.75
N ASP A 65 9.72 2.27 7.15
CA ASP A 65 9.58 0.81 6.98
C ASP A 65 9.34 0.47 5.51
N VAL A 66 8.46 1.21 4.83
CA VAL A 66 8.19 1.00 3.40
C VAL A 66 8.07 2.33 2.67
N CYS A 67 8.73 2.45 1.51
CA CYS A 67 8.54 3.56 0.58
C CYS A 67 8.16 3.05 -0.82
N LEU A 68 7.00 3.45 -1.33
CA LEU A 68 6.51 3.02 -2.64
C LEU A 68 6.63 4.11 -3.71
N ILE A 69 6.78 3.71 -4.96
CA ILE A 69 6.50 4.57 -6.11
C ILE A 69 4.98 4.65 -6.29
N HIS A 70 4.42 5.86 -6.21
CA HIS A 70 2.98 6.05 -6.21
C HIS A 70 2.39 6.08 -7.61
N CYS A 71 1.50 5.11 -7.79
CA CYS A 71 0.52 4.93 -8.83
C CYS A 71 1.18 4.57 -10.16
N CYS A 72 1.73 3.35 -10.24
CA CYS A 72 2.16 2.78 -11.50
C CYS A 72 0.94 2.49 -12.38
N LEU A 73 0.89 3.13 -13.55
CA LEU A 73 -0.26 3.14 -14.46
C LEU A 73 -0.02 2.38 -15.77
N ASN A 74 1.17 1.83 -15.96
CA ASN A 74 1.53 1.08 -17.15
C ASN A 74 2.75 0.19 -16.86
N GLU A 75 3.04 -0.74 -17.77
CA GLU A 75 4.15 -1.71 -17.68
C GLU A 75 5.56 -1.11 -17.75
N ARG A 76 5.71 0.12 -18.24
CA ARG A 76 7.00 0.81 -18.41
C ARG A 76 7.45 1.57 -17.16
N TRP A 77 6.69 1.48 -16.06
CA TRP A 77 7.07 2.09 -14.78
C TRP A 77 8.50 1.76 -14.32
N PRO A 78 9.11 0.58 -14.60
CA PRO A 78 10.51 0.31 -14.24
C PRO A 78 11.48 1.32 -14.83
N ASP A 79 11.28 1.65 -16.11
CA ASP A 79 12.16 2.55 -16.87
C ASP A 79 11.75 4.01 -16.64
N GLU A 80 10.45 4.30 -16.64
CA GLU A 80 9.92 5.66 -16.40
C GLU A 80 10.37 6.23 -15.04
N TYR A 81 10.57 5.37 -14.04
CA TYR A 81 10.94 5.76 -12.67
C TYR A 81 12.27 5.18 -12.21
N GLU A 82 13.18 4.85 -13.14
CA GLU A 82 14.51 4.28 -12.86
C GLU A 82 15.26 5.09 -11.78
N ARG A 83 15.32 6.42 -11.92
CA ARG A 83 15.97 7.28 -10.93
C ARG A 83 15.40 7.13 -9.52
N ILE A 84 14.08 7.06 -9.37
CA ILE A 84 13.44 6.89 -8.05
C ILE A 84 13.81 5.53 -7.47
N ARG A 85 13.84 4.49 -8.31
CA ARG A 85 14.25 3.15 -7.89
C ARG A 85 15.68 3.09 -7.41
N ASP A 86 16.62 3.62 -8.18
CA ASP A 86 18.04 3.61 -7.85
C ASP A 86 18.32 4.39 -6.57
N GLU A 87 17.67 5.54 -6.40
CA GLU A 87 17.79 6.32 -5.18
C GLU A 87 17.18 5.60 -3.97
N LEU A 88 16.03 4.92 -4.12
CA LEU A 88 15.47 4.07 -3.06
C LEU A 88 16.36 2.87 -2.75
N SER A 89 17.00 2.24 -3.75
CA SER A 89 17.98 1.16 -3.52
C SER A 89 19.15 1.65 -2.66
N ALA A 90 19.72 2.81 -2.99
CA ALA A 90 20.80 3.41 -2.21
C ALA A 90 20.36 3.79 -0.78
N LEU A 91 19.11 4.23 -0.59
CA LEU A 91 18.54 4.50 0.72
C LEU A 91 18.26 3.22 1.52
N LYS A 92 17.91 2.12 0.84
CA LYS A 92 17.79 0.79 1.44
C LYS A 92 19.13 0.25 1.94
N GLU A 93 20.17 0.36 1.12
CA GLU A 93 21.53 -0.05 1.51
C GLU A 93 22.05 0.71 2.75
N LYS A 94 21.67 1.98 2.89
CA LYS A 94 21.98 2.81 4.07
C LYS A 94 21.09 2.54 5.28
N GLY A 95 20.04 1.74 5.13
CA GLY A 95 19.04 1.50 6.17
C GLY A 95 18.11 2.68 6.42
N THR A 96 18.06 3.70 5.57
CA THR A 96 17.09 4.81 5.72
C THR A 96 15.67 4.38 5.36
N VAL A 97 15.55 3.42 4.43
CA VAL A 97 14.29 2.78 4.03
C VAL A 97 14.48 1.27 4.21
N ARG A 98 13.56 0.55 4.85
CA ARG A 98 13.71 -0.92 5.00
C ARG A 98 13.30 -1.68 3.75
N ALA A 99 12.16 -1.32 3.15
CA ALA A 99 11.65 -1.95 1.95
C ALA A 99 11.14 -0.92 0.93
N ALA A 100 11.26 -1.25 -0.35
CA ALA A 100 10.80 -0.44 -1.46
C ALA A 100 9.86 -1.22 -2.37
N GLY A 101 9.01 -0.51 -3.09
CA GLY A 101 8.04 -1.16 -3.95
C GLY A 101 7.17 -0.21 -4.72
N VAL A 102 5.98 -0.68 -5.10
CA VAL A 102 5.06 0.06 -5.98
C VAL A 102 3.63 -0.03 -5.50
N SER A 103 2.88 1.04 -5.75
CA SER A 103 1.42 1.05 -5.70
C SER A 103 0.88 0.90 -7.12
N CYS A 104 0.31 -0.26 -7.45
CA CYS A 104 -0.17 -0.59 -8.78
C CYS A 104 -1.61 -0.12 -9.00
N HIS A 105 -1.85 0.51 -10.15
CA HIS A 105 -3.15 1.00 -10.56
C HIS A 105 -3.50 0.59 -12.00
N ASP A 106 -2.82 -0.43 -12.51
CA ASP A 106 -2.95 -0.98 -13.86
C ASP A 106 -2.51 -2.45 -13.86
N PHE A 107 -3.21 -3.31 -14.59
CA PHE A 107 -2.97 -4.75 -14.55
C PHE A 107 -1.64 -5.13 -15.23
N GLY A 108 -1.23 -4.39 -16.26
CA GLY A 108 0.09 -4.52 -16.88
C GLY A 108 1.20 -4.17 -15.88
N ALA A 109 1.06 -3.02 -15.22
CA ALA A 109 1.97 -2.58 -14.17
C ALA A 109 2.09 -3.61 -13.03
N LEU A 110 0.97 -4.19 -12.59
CA LEU A 110 0.94 -5.23 -11.56
C LEU A 110 1.71 -6.48 -12.00
N LYS A 111 1.46 -6.99 -13.21
CA LYS A 111 2.18 -8.15 -13.75
C LYS A 111 3.69 -7.92 -13.81
N VAL A 112 4.12 -6.72 -14.20
CA VAL A 112 5.55 -6.35 -14.18
C VAL A 112 6.07 -6.31 -12.74
N ALA A 113 5.34 -5.70 -11.80
CA ALA A 113 5.76 -5.61 -10.41
C ALA A 113 5.94 -6.99 -9.74
N VAL A 114 5.09 -7.96 -10.09
CA VAL A 114 5.14 -9.35 -9.60
C VAL A 114 6.44 -10.05 -9.99
N GLU A 115 6.99 -9.77 -11.17
CA GLU A 115 8.20 -10.41 -11.68
C GLU A 115 9.47 -9.60 -11.42
N HIS A 116 9.35 -8.29 -11.25
CA HIS A 116 10.50 -7.42 -11.18
C HIS A 116 11.30 -7.63 -9.88
N PRO A 117 12.62 -7.91 -9.92
CA PRO A 117 13.41 -8.27 -8.74
C PRO A 117 13.59 -7.12 -7.73
N TRP A 118 13.54 -5.87 -8.19
CA TRP A 118 13.64 -4.68 -7.33
C TRP A 118 12.45 -4.50 -6.34
N VAL A 119 11.30 -5.13 -6.59
CA VAL A 119 10.08 -4.88 -5.80
C VAL A 119 10.04 -5.81 -4.59
N ASP A 120 10.08 -5.25 -3.38
CA ASP A 120 9.82 -5.99 -2.13
C ASP A 120 8.34 -5.99 -1.76
N VAL A 121 7.67 -4.85 -1.94
CA VAL A 121 6.27 -4.64 -1.51
C VAL A 121 5.39 -4.20 -2.68
N ILE A 122 4.22 -4.82 -2.81
CA ILE A 122 3.19 -4.44 -3.78
C ILE A 122 1.94 -4.01 -3.02
N LEU A 123 1.49 -2.78 -3.27
CA LEU A 123 0.15 -2.34 -2.88
C LEU A 123 -0.79 -2.51 -4.09
N ALA A 124 -1.75 -3.42 -3.98
CA ALA A 124 -2.63 -3.83 -5.08
C ALA A 124 -4.11 -3.74 -4.72
N ARG A 125 -4.96 -3.48 -5.72
CA ARG A 125 -6.41 -3.35 -5.55
C ARG A 125 -7.05 -4.74 -5.53
N VAL A 126 -7.81 -5.06 -4.49
CA VAL A 126 -8.46 -6.37 -4.31
C VAL A 126 -9.78 -6.23 -3.57
N ASN A 127 -10.82 -6.90 -4.09
CA ASN A 127 -12.14 -7.07 -3.48
C ASN A 127 -12.90 -8.17 -4.23
N HIS A 128 -14.04 -8.57 -3.67
CA HIS A 128 -14.82 -9.70 -4.18
C HIS A 128 -15.57 -9.44 -5.51
N THR A 129 -15.73 -8.17 -5.93
CA THR A 129 -16.54 -7.81 -7.12
C THR A 129 -15.74 -7.33 -8.31
N GLY A 130 -14.48 -6.93 -8.13
CA GLY A 130 -13.72 -6.22 -9.15
C GLY A 130 -13.91 -4.69 -9.12
N ALA A 131 -14.70 -4.16 -8.19
CA ALA A 131 -14.97 -2.73 -8.09
C ALA A 131 -13.66 -1.94 -7.89
N ALA A 132 -13.34 -1.04 -8.82
CA ALA A 132 -12.09 -0.29 -8.82
C ALA A 132 -10.82 -1.19 -8.72
N MET A 133 -10.85 -2.41 -9.26
CA MET A 133 -9.67 -3.27 -9.45
C MET A 133 -9.02 -3.06 -10.81
N ASP A 134 -7.87 -3.73 -11.01
CA ASP A 134 -7.07 -3.64 -12.23
C ASP A 134 -7.59 -4.57 -13.34
N ALA A 135 -8.26 -5.66 -12.94
CA ALA A 135 -8.91 -6.67 -13.77
C ALA A 135 -9.95 -7.42 -12.91
N ALA A 136 -10.58 -8.46 -13.44
CA ALA A 136 -11.55 -9.25 -12.68
C ALA A 136 -10.87 -9.98 -11.49
N PRO A 137 -11.60 -10.28 -10.39
CA PRO A 137 -11.01 -10.92 -9.21
C PRO A 137 -10.31 -12.26 -9.49
N ASP A 138 -10.86 -13.06 -10.40
CA ASP A 138 -10.31 -14.34 -10.84
C ASP A 138 -9.03 -14.20 -11.70
N GLU A 139 -8.80 -13.03 -12.30
CA GLU A 139 -7.54 -12.69 -12.97
C GLU A 139 -6.49 -12.12 -12.02
N VAL A 140 -6.89 -11.24 -11.10
CA VAL A 140 -5.97 -10.55 -10.17
C VAL A 140 -5.45 -11.50 -9.08
N VAL A 141 -6.30 -12.32 -8.47
CA VAL A 141 -5.91 -13.18 -7.34
C VAL A 141 -4.75 -14.14 -7.69
N PRO A 142 -4.76 -14.86 -8.84
CA PRO A 142 -3.61 -15.69 -9.22
C PRO A 142 -2.30 -14.90 -9.37
N VAL A 143 -2.36 -13.67 -9.90
CA VAL A 143 -1.18 -12.81 -10.06
C VAL A 143 -0.62 -12.38 -8.69
N LEU A 144 -1.48 -12.02 -7.75
CA LEU A 144 -1.06 -11.67 -6.39
C LEU A 144 -0.52 -12.87 -5.61
N LYS A 145 -1.09 -14.06 -5.78
CA LYS A 145 -0.52 -15.30 -5.23
C LYS A 145 0.88 -15.56 -5.77
N ARG A 146 1.11 -15.32 -7.06
CA ARG A 146 2.44 -15.42 -7.69
C ARG A 146 3.41 -14.40 -7.10
N ALA A 147 2.99 -13.16 -6.83
CA ALA A 147 3.85 -12.18 -6.15
C ALA A 147 4.34 -12.69 -4.78
N ARG A 148 3.43 -13.25 -3.98
CA ARG A 148 3.79 -13.86 -2.69
C ARG A 148 4.73 -15.05 -2.85
N ALA A 149 4.48 -15.92 -3.83
CA ALA A 149 5.37 -17.03 -4.17
C ALA A 149 6.77 -16.55 -4.61
N ASN A 150 6.86 -15.38 -5.24
CA ASN A 150 8.11 -14.71 -5.60
C ASN A 150 8.77 -13.96 -4.42
N GLY A 151 8.29 -14.16 -3.19
CA GLY A 151 8.87 -13.59 -1.97
C GLY A 151 8.51 -12.11 -1.74
N LYS A 152 7.50 -11.58 -2.42
CA LYS A 152 7.04 -10.19 -2.24
C LYS A 152 5.95 -10.12 -1.19
N THR A 153 5.97 -9.05 -0.39
CA THR A 153 4.86 -8.72 0.50
C THR A 153 3.75 -8.04 -0.29
N VAL A 154 2.52 -8.54 -0.21
CA VAL A 154 1.37 -7.97 -0.90
C VAL A 154 0.41 -7.34 0.10
N ILE A 155 0.12 -6.05 -0.07
CA ILE A 155 -0.86 -5.33 0.72
C ILE A 155 -2.08 -5.07 -0.16
N GLY A 156 -3.25 -5.50 0.30
CA GLY A 156 -4.53 -5.25 -0.37
C GLY A 156 -5.07 -3.87 -0.03
N MET A 157 -5.42 -3.08 -1.06
CA MET A 157 -6.15 -1.83 -0.93
C MET A 157 -7.47 -1.88 -1.71
N LYS A 158 -8.29 -0.84 -1.54
CA LYS A 158 -9.62 -0.73 -2.21
C LYS A 158 -10.53 -1.93 -1.91
N VAL A 159 -10.44 -2.44 -0.69
CA VAL A 159 -11.32 -3.50 -0.17
C VAL A 159 -12.79 -3.07 -0.31
N CYS A 160 -13.13 -1.81 -0.04
CA CYS A 160 -14.49 -1.29 -0.26
C CYS A 160 -14.70 -0.66 -1.66
N GLY A 161 -13.93 -1.08 -2.67
CA GLY A 161 -14.08 -0.61 -4.06
C GLY A 161 -13.86 0.89 -4.26
N GLY A 162 -13.06 1.53 -3.39
CA GLY A 162 -12.90 2.99 -3.40
C GLY A 162 -14.16 3.77 -3.03
N GLY A 163 -15.05 3.18 -2.21
CA GLY A 163 -16.31 3.76 -1.80
C GLY A 163 -17.51 3.30 -2.63
N GLN A 164 -17.33 2.34 -3.53
CA GLN A 164 -18.42 1.74 -4.33
C GLN A 164 -19.14 0.61 -3.59
N LEU A 165 -18.46 -0.06 -2.64
CA LEU A 165 -19.04 -1.12 -1.81
C LEU A 165 -19.37 -0.51 -0.44
N THR A 166 -20.60 -0.06 -0.27
CA THR A 166 -21.05 0.63 0.95
C THR A 166 -22.05 -0.17 1.77
N ASP A 167 -22.67 -1.18 1.17
CA ASP A 167 -23.57 -2.08 1.88
C ASP A 167 -22.79 -2.96 2.88
N PRO A 168 -23.26 -3.12 4.13
CA PRO A 168 -22.56 -3.92 5.14
C PRO A 168 -22.22 -5.35 4.71
N ASP A 169 -23.09 -6.02 3.95
CA ASP A 169 -22.84 -7.39 3.49
C ASP A 169 -21.78 -7.41 2.39
N GLN A 170 -21.73 -6.38 1.54
CA GLN A 170 -20.66 -6.22 0.55
C GLN A 170 -19.30 -5.95 1.20
N ILE A 171 -19.27 -5.14 2.27
CA ILE A 171 -18.04 -4.88 3.02
C ILE A 171 -17.53 -6.18 3.64
N ASP A 172 -18.39 -6.93 4.33
CA ASP A 172 -18.05 -8.22 4.93
C ASP A 172 -17.56 -9.23 3.89
N ALA A 173 -18.29 -9.37 2.78
CA ALA A 173 -17.91 -10.25 1.67
C ALA A 173 -16.54 -9.88 1.10
N SER A 174 -16.27 -8.58 0.95
CA SER A 174 -15.00 -8.09 0.41
C SER A 174 -13.81 -8.32 1.34
N MET A 175 -13.98 -8.06 2.64
CA MET A 175 -12.96 -8.34 3.65
C MET A 175 -12.66 -9.84 3.71
N LYS A 176 -13.72 -10.67 3.79
CA LYS A 176 -13.58 -12.12 3.82
C LYS A 176 -12.88 -12.64 2.56
N PHE A 177 -13.29 -12.20 1.38
CA PHE A 177 -12.63 -12.55 0.12
C PHE A 177 -11.15 -12.18 0.14
N SER A 178 -10.82 -10.94 0.49
CA SER A 178 -9.44 -10.46 0.46
C SER A 178 -8.54 -11.26 1.41
N LEU A 179 -8.99 -11.47 2.65
CA LEU A 179 -8.25 -12.21 3.69
C LEU A 179 -8.14 -13.72 3.41
N SER A 180 -9.17 -14.32 2.81
CA SER A 180 -9.22 -15.77 2.51
C SER A 180 -8.61 -16.15 1.17
N SER A 181 -8.42 -15.16 0.28
CA SER A 181 -7.91 -15.39 -1.07
C SER A 181 -6.54 -16.07 -1.09
N GLY A 182 -5.72 -15.89 -0.04
CA GLY A 182 -4.31 -16.27 -0.01
C GLY A 182 -3.42 -15.35 -0.87
N ALA A 183 -3.96 -14.24 -1.38
CA ALA A 183 -3.27 -13.33 -2.28
C ALA A 183 -2.60 -12.13 -1.58
N VAL A 184 -2.89 -11.88 -0.29
CA VAL A 184 -2.38 -10.72 0.45
C VAL A 184 -1.80 -11.13 1.81
N ASP A 185 -0.85 -10.34 2.31
CA ASP A 185 -0.24 -10.44 3.64
C ASP A 185 -0.87 -9.44 4.65
N GLY A 186 -1.54 -8.41 4.15
CA GLY A 186 -2.25 -7.41 4.95
C GLY A 186 -3.21 -6.57 4.12
N LEU A 187 -4.01 -5.75 4.80
CA LEU A 187 -4.98 -4.84 4.18
C LEU A 187 -4.74 -3.40 4.65
N THR A 188 -5.02 -2.46 3.76
CA THR A 188 -5.19 -1.04 4.11
C THR A 188 -6.60 -0.59 3.73
N MET A 189 -7.22 0.16 4.62
CA MET A 189 -8.56 0.69 4.45
C MET A 189 -8.62 2.14 4.92
N GLY A 190 -9.25 2.98 4.11
CA GLY A 190 -9.49 4.38 4.47
C GLY A 190 -10.72 4.50 5.35
N MET A 191 -10.62 5.32 6.39
CA MET A 191 -11.70 5.63 7.33
C MET A 191 -11.72 7.15 7.54
N LEU A 192 -12.89 7.68 7.88
CA LEU A 192 -13.14 9.11 8.08
C LEU A 192 -13.54 9.43 9.53
N SER A 193 -13.80 8.42 10.37
CA SER A 193 -14.11 8.60 11.79
C SER A 193 -13.57 7.45 12.64
N PRO A 194 -13.38 7.63 13.96
CA PRO A 194 -12.99 6.55 14.88
C PRO A 194 -13.96 5.37 14.86
N GLU A 195 -15.27 5.61 14.74
CA GLU A 195 -16.28 4.55 14.70
C GLU A 195 -16.10 3.64 13.48
N GLN A 196 -15.64 4.20 12.34
CA GLN A 196 -15.29 3.41 11.16
C GLN A 196 -14.01 2.59 11.36
N VAL A 197 -13.08 3.04 12.21
CA VAL A 197 -11.91 2.25 12.63
C VAL A 197 -12.38 1.04 13.43
N ASP A 198 -13.20 1.27 14.45
CA ASP A 198 -13.70 0.21 15.33
C ASP A 198 -14.53 -0.83 14.55
N ASP A 199 -15.43 -0.39 13.66
CA ASP A 199 -16.21 -1.27 12.78
C ASP A 199 -15.29 -2.10 11.86
N SER A 200 -14.29 -1.47 11.24
CA SER A 200 -13.35 -2.16 10.35
C SER A 200 -12.54 -3.23 11.10
N VAL A 201 -12.07 -2.92 12.32
CA VAL A 201 -11.36 -3.88 13.17
C VAL A 201 -12.27 -5.05 13.53
N ALA A 202 -13.49 -4.79 13.99
CA ALA A 202 -14.44 -5.84 14.36
C ALA A 202 -14.77 -6.79 13.20
N ARG A 203 -14.93 -6.25 11.99
CA ARG A 203 -15.20 -7.06 10.78
C ARG A 203 -13.99 -7.89 10.35
N VAL A 204 -12.79 -7.32 10.39
CA VAL A 204 -11.55 -8.08 10.11
C VAL A 204 -11.39 -9.21 11.11
N GLU A 205 -11.59 -8.96 12.41
CA GLU A 205 -11.53 -10.02 13.42
C GLU A 205 -12.57 -11.11 13.22
N LYS A 206 -13.82 -10.74 12.87
CA LYS A 206 -14.89 -11.68 12.52
C LYS A 206 -14.46 -12.55 11.34
N ALA A 207 -14.00 -11.95 10.25
CA ALA A 207 -13.55 -12.68 9.07
C ALA A 207 -12.39 -13.63 9.40
N LEU A 208 -11.41 -13.20 10.20
CA LEU A 208 -10.29 -14.04 10.62
C LEU A 208 -10.71 -15.21 11.52
N ARG A 209 -11.70 -15.01 12.41
CA ARG A 209 -12.27 -16.10 13.22
C ARG A 209 -12.95 -17.14 12.35
N GLU A 210 -13.76 -16.70 11.38
CA GLU A 210 -14.45 -17.59 10.43
C GLU A 210 -13.49 -18.40 9.55
N LEU A 211 -12.28 -17.90 9.27
CA LEU A 211 -11.27 -18.62 8.48
C LEU A 211 -10.47 -19.65 9.27
N ARG A 212 -10.55 -19.60 10.62
CA ARG A 212 -9.88 -20.53 11.52
C ARG A 212 -10.79 -21.63 12.05
N ALA A 213 -12.10 -21.46 11.90
CA ALA A 213 -13.13 -22.43 12.27
C ALA A 213 -13.26 -23.51 11.19
#